data_AF-A0A947B8H6-F1
#
_entry.id   AF-A0A947B8H6-F1
#
_cell.length_a   1.000
_cell.length_b   1.000
_cell.length_c   1.000
_cell.angle_alpha   90.00
_cell.angle_beta   90.00
_cell.angle_gamma   90.00
#
_symmetry.space_group_name_H-M   'P 1'
#
loop_
_entity.id
_entity.type
_entity.pdbx_description
1 polymer ?
#
loop_
_entity_poly.entity_id
_entity_poly.type
_entity_poly.pdbx_seq_one_letter_code
_entity_poly.pdbx_strand_id
1 'polypeptide(L)'
;MDSEHKAFAALFMPHHISKGDALESGKFKFVHYTSAESAMHIIKNRQVCMRNAQCMNDFMELEHGHECLIQAYKSDPEGKKFQEIIESAHPGLLEDVTQMFDGWMPHLRNSVFIACLSEHPRDEDDYGRLSMWRAYGGDQSVALVLNNIPFLSDTSLLKVFSTPVIYQGVEDLRAEFGA
;
A
#
# COMPACT_ATOMS: atom_id res chain seq x y z
N MET A 1 11.64 -1.15 14.79
CA MET A 1 12.26 -2.36 14.21
C MET A 1 13.77 -2.31 14.40
N ASP A 2 14.43 -3.40 14.80
CA ASP A 2 15.90 -3.44 14.85
C ASP A 2 16.53 -3.55 13.44
N SER A 3 17.86 -3.43 13.35
CA SER A 3 18.58 -3.36 12.08
C SER A 3 18.51 -4.65 11.26
N GLU A 4 18.46 -5.81 11.91
CA GLU A 4 18.41 -7.11 11.22
C GLU A 4 17.02 -7.34 10.62
N HIS A 5 15.96 -7.08 11.41
CA HIS A 5 14.59 -7.16 10.91
C HIS A 5 14.34 -6.16 9.79
N LYS A 6 14.91 -4.95 9.86
CA LYS A 6 14.80 -3.96 8.78
C LYS A 6 15.49 -4.43 7.50
N ALA A 7 16.68 -5.02 7.61
CA ALA A 7 17.39 -5.57 6.46
C ALA A 7 16.62 -6.73 5.82
N PHE A 8 16.07 -7.62 6.64
CA PHE A 8 15.25 -8.73 6.15
C PHE A 8 13.96 -8.22 5.48
N ALA A 9 13.26 -7.27 6.11
CA ALA A 9 12.06 -6.66 5.53
C ALA A 9 12.37 -5.93 4.22
N ALA A 10 13.56 -5.31 4.07
CA ALA A 10 13.97 -4.66 2.84
C ALA A 10 14.16 -5.61 1.66
N LEU A 11 14.44 -6.90 1.90
CA LEU A 11 14.52 -7.91 0.84
C LEU A 11 13.15 -8.16 0.20
N PHE A 12 12.08 -8.20 1.00
CA PHE A 12 10.74 -8.55 0.53
C PHE A 12 9.84 -7.33 0.28
N MET A 13 10.09 -6.22 0.97
CA MET A 13 9.26 -5.03 0.94
C MET A 13 10.09 -3.74 0.75
N PRO A 14 10.94 -3.67 -0.30
CA PRO A 14 11.87 -2.55 -0.49
C PRO A 14 11.14 -1.20 -0.61
N HIS A 15 9.99 -1.16 -1.28
CA HIS A 15 9.17 0.05 -1.42
C HIS A 15 8.62 0.54 -0.07
N HIS A 16 8.21 -0.38 0.81
CA HIS A 16 7.72 -0.05 2.15
C HIS A 16 8.82 0.57 3.00
N ILE A 17 10.02 -0.02 2.98
CA ILE A 17 11.18 0.51 3.72
C ILE A 17 11.57 1.89 3.21
N SER A 18 11.70 2.06 1.89
CA SER A 18 12.05 3.34 1.27
C SER A 18 11.05 4.46 1.61
N LYS A 19 9.75 4.14 1.59
CA LYS A 19 8.69 5.08 1.97
C LYS A 19 8.68 5.38 3.46
N GLY A 20 8.94 4.37 4.30
CA GLY A 20 9.14 4.55 5.74
C GLY A 20 10.28 5.52 6.05
N ASP A 21 11.44 5.36 5.40
CA ASP A 21 12.60 6.23 5.57
C ASP A 21 12.31 7.69 5.12
N ALA A 22 11.58 7.85 4.03
CA ALA A 22 11.13 9.17 3.57
C ALA A 22 10.15 9.84 4.56
N LEU A 23 9.29 9.04 5.20
CA LEU A 23 8.35 9.50 6.21
C LEU A 23 9.07 9.88 7.53
N GLU A 24 10.04 9.06 7.97
CA GLU A 24 10.89 9.30 9.15
C GLU A 24 11.76 10.55 9.00
N SER A 25 12.37 10.75 7.82
CA SER A 25 13.16 11.96 7.52
C SER A 25 12.31 13.23 7.40
N GLY A 26 10.98 13.12 7.45
CA GLY A 26 10.06 14.24 7.37
C GLY A 26 10.02 14.88 5.98
N LYS A 27 10.26 14.08 4.92
CA LYS A 27 10.16 14.49 3.52
C LYS A 27 8.73 14.88 3.15
N PHE A 28 7.74 14.19 3.72
CA PHE A 28 6.32 14.49 3.56
C PHE A 28 5.54 14.15 4.83
N LYS A 29 4.31 14.67 4.93
CA LYS A 29 3.30 14.21 5.88
C LYS A 29 2.21 13.43 5.15
N PHE A 30 1.37 12.71 5.88
CA PHE A 30 0.14 12.22 5.28
C PHE A 30 -0.96 13.29 5.32
N VAL A 31 -1.77 13.32 4.27
CA VAL A 31 -2.96 14.17 4.18
C VAL A 31 -4.16 13.36 3.73
N HIS A 32 -5.32 13.64 4.34
CA HIS A 32 -6.60 13.11 3.92
C HIS A 32 -7.48 14.24 3.39
N TYR A 33 -7.75 14.22 2.09
CA TYR A 33 -8.68 15.14 1.43
C TYR A 33 -10.10 14.61 1.55
N THR A 34 -11.01 15.41 2.12
CA THR A 34 -12.37 14.98 2.40
C THR A 34 -13.34 16.17 2.56
N SER A 35 -14.64 15.90 2.68
CA SER A 35 -15.62 16.94 2.97
C SER A 35 -15.49 17.47 4.40
N ALA A 36 -15.86 18.73 4.63
CA ALA A 36 -15.87 19.31 5.98
C ALA A 36 -16.76 18.51 6.95
N GLU A 37 -17.89 17.98 6.48
CA GLU A 37 -18.75 17.08 7.24
C GLU A 37 -18.03 15.81 7.68
N SER A 38 -17.36 15.11 6.75
CA SER A 38 -16.61 13.89 7.04
C SER A 38 -15.46 14.15 8.01
N ALA A 39 -14.74 15.27 7.82
CA ALA A 39 -13.69 15.69 8.75
C ALA A 39 -14.25 15.93 10.17
N MET A 40 -15.41 16.58 10.29
CA MET A 40 -16.07 16.77 11.57
C MET A 40 -16.48 15.45 12.22
N HIS A 41 -16.93 14.46 11.44
CA HIS A 41 -17.22 13.11 11.95
C HIS A 41 -15.95 12.42 12.46
N ILE A 42 -14.84 12.49 11.71
CA ILE A 42 -13.55 11.91 12.11
C ILE A 42 -13.10 12.50 13.45
N ILE A 43 -13.12 13.83 13.58
CA ILE A 43 -12.65 14.54 14.77
C ILE A 43 -13.55 14.25 15.99
N LYS A 44 -14.88 14.33 15.81
CA LYS A 44 -15.84 14.13 16.91
C LYS A 44 -15.83 12.69 17.43
N ASN A 45 -15.81 11.73 16.51
CA ASN A 45 -15.92 10.31 16.85
C ASN A 45 -14.56 9.64 17.07
N ARG A 46 -13.45 10.32 16.75
CA ARG A 46 -12.08 9.80 16.85
C ARG A 46 -11.88 8.50 16.09
N GLN A 47 -12.50 8.39 14.92
CA GLN A 47 -12.47 7.19 14.08
C GLN A 47 -12.42 7.56 12.60
N VAL A 48 -11.81 6.69 11.79
CA VAL A 48 -11.82 6.80 10.33
C VAL A 48 -12.61 5.61 9.79
N CYS A 49 -13.59 5.88 8.94
CA CYS A 49 -14.35 4.84 8.28
C CYS A 49 -13.55 4.30 7.09
N MET A 50 -13.28 3.00 7.09
CA MET A 50 -12.66 2.31 5.96
C MET A 50 -13.76 1.74 5.06
N ARG A 51 -13.47 1.61 3.76
CA ARG A 51 -14.40 0.97 2.81
C ARG A 51 -13.84 -0.37 2.37
N ASN A 52 -14.73 -1.32 2.11
CA ASN A 52 -14.32 -2.56 1.48
C ASN A 52 -13.72 -2.25 0.09
N ALA A 53 -12.61 -2.89 -0.23
CA ALA A 53 -11.85 -2.65 -1.45
C ALA A 53 -12.69 -2.88 -2.74
N GLN A 54 -13.63 -3.84 -2.73
CA GLN A 54 -14.53 -4.10 -3.85
C GLN A 54 -15.58 -3.01 -4.06
N CYS A 55 -15.83 -2.17 -3.05
CA CYS A 55 -16.81 -1.09 -3.11
C CYS A 55 -16.17 0.27 -3.45
N MET A 56 -14.88 0.28 -3.82
CA MET A 56 -14.22 1.49 -4.27
C MET A 56 -14.44 1.73 -5.76
N ASN A 57 -14.37 3.00 -6.16
CA ASN A 57 -14.61 3.41 -7.55
C ASN A 57 -13.57 2.83 -8.53
N ASP A 58 -12.42 2.43 -7.99
CA ASP A 58 -11.21 1.95 -8.65
C ASP A 58 -10.94 0.47 -8.32
N PHE A 59 -11.95 -0.33 -7.95
CA PHE A 59 -11.74 -1.77 -7.66
C PHE A 59 -11.06 -2.53 -8.81
N MET A 60 -11.26 -2.07 -10.05
CA MET A 60 -10.60 -2.61 -11.23
C MET A 60 -9.08 -2.45 -11.19
N GLU A 61 -8.53 -1.45 -10.49
CA GLU A 61 -7.08 -1.27 -10.33
C GLU A 61 -6.47 -2.41 -9.49
N LEU A 62 -7.19 -2.90 -8.49
CA LEU A 62 -6.75 -4.03 -7.67
C LEU A 62 -6.76 -5.34 -8.48
N GLU A 63 -7.81 -5.58 -9.26
CA GLU A 63 -7.87 -6.74 -10.15
C GLU A 63 -6.80 -6.67 -11.23
N HIS A 64 -6.59 -5.48 -11.81
CA HIS A 64 -5.52 -5.27 -12.80
C HIS A 64 -4.14 -5.54 -12.21
N GLY A 65 -3.84 -5.02 -11.01
CA GLY A 65 -2.57 -5.29 -10.33
C GLY A 65 -2.35 -6.77 -10.05
N HIS A 66 -3.40 -7.48 -9.61
CA HIS A 66 -3.36 -8.93 -9.42
C HIS A 66 -3.12 -9.68 -10.74
N GLU A 67 -3.78 -9.30 -11.83
CA GLU A 67 -3.54 -9.87 -13.15
C GLU A 67 -2.10 -9.62 -13.63
N CYS A 68 -1.57 -8.41 -13.42
CA CYS A 68 -0.19 -8.10 -13.76
C CYS A 68 0.81 -8.98 -13.02
N LEU A 69 0.59 -9.19 -11.73
CA LEU A 69 1.40 -10.08 -10.90
C LEU A 69 1.39 -11.52 -11.41
N ILE A 70 0.20 -12.08 -11.70
CA ILE A 70 0.08 -13.44 -12.22
C ILE A 70 0.75 -13.58 -13.59
N GLN A 71 0.62 -12.57 -14.45
CA GLN A 71 1.28 -12.56 -15.77
C GLN A 71 2.81 -12.50 -15.66
N ALA A 72 3.35 -11.67 -14.77
CA ALA A 72 4.78 -11.60 -14.50
C ALA A 72 5.28 -12.92 -13.88
N TYR A 73 4.53 -13.50 -12.94
CA TYR A 73 4.93 -14.72 -12.25
C TYR A 73 4.99 -15.94 -13.18
N LYS A 74 4.08 -16.01 -14.15
CA LYS A 74 4.04 -17.08 -15.17
C LYS A 74 4.94 -16.82 -16.38
N SER A 75 5.69 -15.71 -16.40
CA SER A 75 6.55 -15.35 -17.52
C SER A 75 7.82 -16.21 -17.60
N ASP A 76 8.44 -16.20 -18.77
CA ASP A 76 9.69 -16.90 -19.09
C ASP A 76 10.58 -15.92 -19.86
N PRO A 77 11.81 -15.62 -19.39
CA PRO A 77 12.52 -16.29 -18.29
C PRO A 77 12.28 -15.74 -16.87
N GLU A 78 11.79 -14.52 -16.70
CA GLU A 78 11.85 -13.80 -15.42
C GLU A 78 11.06 -14.49 -14.31
N GLY A 79 9.80 -14.84 -14.58
CA GLY A 79 8.94 -15.55 -13.62
C GLY A 79 9.51 -16.91 -13.20
N LYS A 80 10.05 -17.68 -14.16
CA LYS A 80 10.71 -18.97 -13.87
C LYS A 80 11.94 -18.80 -12.98
N LYS A 81 12.80 -17.82 -13.29
CA LYS A 81 13.99 -17.53 -12.48
C LYS A 81 13.61 -17.23 -11.02
N PHE A 82 12.56 -16.43 -10.81
CA PHE A 82 12.05 -16.13 -9.48
C PHE A 82 11.53 -17.39 -8.74
N GLN A 83 10.77 -18.25 -9.43
CA GLN A 83 10.29 -19.52 -8.87
C GLN A 83 11.45 -20.45 -8.48
N GLU A 84 12.49 -20.54 -9.31
CA GLU A 84 13.69 -21.32 -9.03
C GLU A 84 14.46 -20.80 -7.81
N ILE A 85 14.55 -19.48 -7.63
CA ILE A 85 15.16 -18.87 -6.44
C ILE A 85 14.41 -19.27 -5.17
N ILE A 86 13.08 -19.18 -5.16
CA ILE A 86 12.27 -19.59 -4.01
C ILE A 86 12.50 -21.07 -3.68
N GLU A 87 12.41 -21.95 -4.68
CA GLU A 87 12.60 -23.39 -4.47
C GLU A 87 14.03 -23.72 -3.99
N SER A 88 15.03 -22.97 -4.44
CA SER A 88 16.42 -23.16 -4.01
C SER A 88 16.65 -22.83 -2.53
N ALA A 89 15.80 -22.01 -1.92
CA ALA A 89 15.91 -21.65 -0.51
C ALA A 89 15.50 -22.81 0.40
N HIS A 90 14.49 -23.60 0.03
CA HIS A 90 14.09 -24.82 0.72
C HIS A 90 13.21 -25.71 -0.17
N PRO A 91 13.44 -27.04 -0.25
CA PRO A 91 12.60 -27.93 -1.04
C PRO A 91 11.11 -27.84 -0.66
N GLY A 92 10.24 -27.67 -1.65
CA GLY A 92 8.78 -27.54 -1.47
C GLY A 92 8.29 -26.14 -1.07
N LEU A 93 9.19 -25.18 -0.84
CA LEU A 93 8.80 -23.83 -0.44
C LEU A 93 8.00 -23.12 -1.53
N LEU A 94 8.29 -23.37 -2.81
CA LEU A 94 7.55 -22.78 -3.91
C LEU A 94 6.06 -23.17 -3.88
N GLU A 95 5.79 -24.46 -3.61
CA GLU A 95 4.43 -24.99 -3.50
C GLU A 95 3.70 -24.35 -2.31
N ASP A 96 4.35 -24.31 -1.14
CA ASP A 96 3.79 -23.71 0.08
C ASP A 96 3.45 -22.22 -0.12
N VAL A 97 4.37 -21.44 -0.73
CA VAL A 97 4.16 -20.01 -1.00
C VAL A 97 3.02 -19.79 -1.99
N THR A 98 2.98 -20.59 -3.07
CA THR A 98 1.93 -20.48 -4.09
C THR A 98 0.56 -20.82 -3.49
N GLN A 99 0.46 -21.91 -2.72
CA GLN A 99 -0.77 -22.32 -2.07
C GLN A 99 -1.24 -21.29 -1.05
N MET A 100 -0.31 -20.73 -0.26
CA MET A 100 -0.61 -19.67 0.69
C MET A 100 -1.15 -18.43 -0.05
N PHE A 101 -0.49 -17.98 -1.11
CA PHE A 101 -0.93 -16.81 -1.88
C PHE A 101 -2.35 -17.01 -2.46
N ASP A 102 -2.58 -18.13 -3.15
CA ASP A 102 -3.87 -18.45 -3.76
C ASP A 102 -4.99 -18.57 -2.71
N GLY A 103 -4.68 -19.14 -1.55
CA GLY A 103 -5.61 -19.26 -0.42
C GLY A 103 -6.02 -17.91 0.18
N TRP A 104 -5.16 -16.89 0.10
CA TRP A 104 -5.46 -15.54 0.63
C TRP A 104 -6.31 -14.70 -0.31
N MET A 105 -6.30 -14.96 -1.62
CA MET A 105 -6.97 -14.10 -2.59
C MET A 105 -8.47 -13.87 -2.34
N PRO A 106 -9.29 -14.87 -1.98
CA PRO A 106 -10.69 -14.64 -1.64
C PRO A 106 -10.86 -13.72 -0.42
N HIS A 107 -9.96 -13.81 0.56
CA HIS A 107 -9.99 -12.95 1.76
C HIS A 107 -9.54 -11.53 1.43
N LEU A 108 -8.51 -11.37 0.61
CA LEU A 108 -8.03 -10.07 0.16
C LEU A 108 -9.12 -9.30 -0.59
N ARG A 109 -9.91 -9.99 -1.43
CA ARG A 109 -11.02 -9.36 -2.14
C ARG A 109 -12.18 -8.99 -1.20
N ASN A 110 -12.63 -9.92 -0.37
CA ASN A 110 -13.91 -9.75 0.33
C ASN A 110 -13.79 -9.16 1.74
N SER A 111 -12.60 -9.20 2.35
CA SER A 111 -12.40 -8.88 3.78
C SER A 111 -11.36 -7.78 4.02
N VAL A 112 -10.84 -7.15 2.97
CA VAL A 112 -9.93 -6.00 3.10
C VAL A 112 -10.72 -4.71 3.06
N PHE A 113 -10.53 -3.90 4.10
CA PHE A 113 -11.05 -2.57 4.20
C PHE A 113 -9.89 -1.59 4.15
N ILE A 114 -10.01 -0.55 3.33
CA ILE A 114 -8.95 0.43 3.12
C ILE A 114 -9.46 1.86 3.31
N ALA A 115 -8.54 2.70 3.75
CA ALA A 115 -8.66 4.15 3.75
C ALA A 115 -7.38 4.70 3.14
N CYS A 116 -7.51 5.56 2.14
CA CYS A 116 -6.37 6.08 1.39
C CYS A 116 -5.94 7.45 1.94
N LEU A 117 -4.63 7.62 2.02
CA LEU A 117 -3.96 8.86 2.39
C LEU A 117 -3.01 9.25 1.26
N SER A 118 -2.79 10.55 1.10
CA SER A 118 -1.82 11.06 0.13
C SER A 118 -0.58 11.57 0.84
N GLU A 119 0.55 11.52 0.14
CA GLU A 119 1.74 12.24 0.55
C GLU A 119 1.49 13.75 0.43
N HIS A 120 1.92 14.50 1.43
CA HIS A 120 1.83 15.96 1.53
C HIS A 120 3.25 16.53 1.69
N PRO A 121 3.90 16.84 0.57
CA PRO A 121 5.14 17.61 0.57
C PRO A 121 4.95 18.99 1.21
N ARG A 122 6.04 19.56 1.75
CA ARG A 122 5.99 20.87 2.45
C ARG A 122 5.61 22.03 1.53
N ASP A 123 5.92 21.92 0.24
CA ASP A 123 5.53 22.91 -0.78
C ASP A 123 4.03 22.91 -1.08
N GLU A 124 3.27 21.95 -0.54
CA GLU A 124 1.81 21.92 -0.63
C GLU A 124 1.11 22.47 0.62
N ASP A 125 1.84 22.94 1.66
CA ASP A 125 1.25 23.35 2.96
C ASP A 125 0.22 24.48 2.82
N ASP A 126 0.35 25.36 1.82
CA ASP A 126 -0.53 26.52 1.64
C ASP A 126 -1.86 26.20 0.96
N TYR A 127 -1.81 25.43 -0.14
CA TYR A 127 -2.96 25.24 -1.04
C TYR A 127 -3.34 23.78 -1.27
N GLY A 128 -2.52 22.83 -0.81
CA GLY A 128 -2.67 21.41 -1.13
C GLY A 128 -2.51 21.11 -2.63
N ARG A 129 -2.93 19.91 -3.02
CA ARG A 129 -2.78 19.39 -4.39
C ARG A 129 -4.07 19.53 -5.20
N LEU A 130 -4.00 20.24 -6.33
CA LEU A 130 -5.17 20.51 -7.20
C LEU A 130 -5.89 19.24 -7.67
N SER A 131 -5.16 18.18 -8.03
CA SER A 131 -5.77 16.93 -8.47
C SER A 131 -6.62 16.29 -7.36
N MET A 132 -6.18 16.41 -6.10
CA MET A 132 -6.90 15.86 -4.95
C MET A 132 -8.17 16.64 -4.66
N TRP A 133 -8.12 17.97 -4.76
CA TRP A 133 -9.33 18.80 -4.64
C TRP A 133 -10.37 18.47 -5.72
N ARG A 134 -9.93 18.20 -6.95
CA ARG A 134 -10.87 17.82 -8.02
C ARG A 134 -11.51 16.46 -7.77
N ALA A 135 -10.76 15.52 -7.23
CA ALA A 135 -11.24 14.16 -6.99
C ALA A 135 -12.10 14.04 -5.71
N TYR A 136 -11.74 14.74 -4.63
CA TYR A 136 -12.30 14.55 -3.29
C TYR A 136 -12.82 15.83 -2.65
N GLY A 137 -12.72 16.96 -3.34
CA GLY A 137 -12.98 18.28 -2.76
C GLY A 137 -14.46 18.67 -2.68
N GLY A 138 -15.27 18.34 -3.69
CA GLY A 138 -16.65 18.83 -3.75
C GLY A 138 -16.78 20.33 -3.45
N ASP A 139 -17.91 20.75 -2.88
CA ASP A 139 -18.21 22.17 -2.63
C ASP A 139 -17.57 22.73 -1.34
N GLN A 140 -17.37 21.88 -0.32
CA GLN A 140 -16.83 22.26 0.99
C GLN A 140 -15.86 21.20 1.49
N SER A 141 -14.63 21.24 0.98
CA SER A 141 -13.57 20.33 1.39
C SER A 141 -12.56 20.93 2.32
N VAL A 142 -11.90 20.01 3.02
CA VAL A 142 -10.76 20.27 3.87
C VAL A 142 -9.70 19.20 3.62
N ALA A 143 -8.48 19.54 3.97
CA ALA A 143 -7.35 18.62 3.99
C ALA A 143 -6.93 18.43 5.45
N LEU A 144 -6.99 17.21 5.94
CA LEU A 144 -6.50 16.86 7.27
C LEU A 144 -5.05 16.41 7.14
N VAL A 145 -4.11 17.28 7.51
CA VAL A 145 -2.68 16.93 7.60
C VAL A 145 -2.45 16.17 8.90
N LEU A 146 -1.96 14.94 8.78
CA LEU A 146 -1.86 13.99 9.88
C LEU A 146 -0.46 14.01 10.50
N ASN A 147 -0.41 13.61 11.78
CA ASN A 147 0.85 13.25 12.42
C ASN A 147 1.32 11.90 11.85
N ASN A 148 2.57 11.82 11.40
CA ASN A 148 3.13 10.62 10.79
C ASN A 148 3.47 9.51 11.80
N ILE A 149 3.70 9.86 13.08
CA ILE A 149 4.19 8.91 14.10
C ILE A 149 3.35 7.62 14.19
N PRO A 150 2.00 7.67 14.19
CA PRO A 150 1.19 6.45 14.26
C PRO A 150 1.38 5.49 13.08
N PHE A 151 1.80 5.99 11.91
CA PHE A 151 2.00 5.20 10.70
C PHE A 151 3.40 4.57 10.62
N LEU A 152 4.32 5.00 11.49
CA LEU A 152 5.66 4.42 11.65
C LEU A 152 5.72 3.45 12.83
N SER A 153 4.64 3.34 13.62
CA SER A 153 4.65 2.55 14.82
C SER A 153 4.49 1.06 14.49
N ASP A 154 5.36 0.23 15.06
CA ASP A 154 5.29 -1.24 15.00
C ASP A 154 4.14 -1.83 15.86
N THR A 155 3.12 -1.06 16.21
CA THR A 155 2.05 -1.51 17.11
C THR A 155 0.90 -2.14 16.33
N SER A 156 0.52 -3.36 16.70
CA SER A 156 -0.64 -4.06 16.15
C SER A 156 -1.91 -3.85 16.98
N LEU A 157 -1.92 -2.91 17.93
CA LEU A 157 -3.04 -2.69 18.86
C LEU A 157 -4.38 -2.49 18.14
N LEU A 158 -4.37 -1.74 17.04
CA LEU A 158 -5.57 -1.48 16.23
C LEU A 158 -5.79 -2.54 15.14
N LYS A 159 -4.82 -3.43 14.91
CA LYS A 159 -4.78 -4.36 13.77
C LYS A 159 -4.98 -3.67 12.41
N VAL A 160 -4.52 -2.42 12.31
CA VAL A 160 -4.51 -1.62 11.09
C VAL A 160 -3.07 -1.38 10.70
N PHE A 161 -2.77 -1.57 9.42
CA PHE A 161 -1.43 -1.44 8.87
C PHE A 161 -1.46 -0.44 7.72
N SER A 162 -0.42 0.39 7.62
CA SER A 162 -0.20 1.25 6.45
C SER A 162 0.74 0.56 5.49
N THR A 163 0.41 0.57 4.20
CA THR A 163 1.28 0.10 3.14
C THR A 163 1.28 1.13 2.01
N PRO A 164 2.43 1.42 1.35
CA PRO A 164 2.39 2.23 0.15
C PRO A 164 1.60 1.51 -0.93
N VAL A 165 0.84 2.29 -1.71
CA VAL A 165 0.23 1.80 -2.96
C VAL A 165 1.31 1.79 -4.03
N ILE A 166 1.45 0.65 -4.72
CA ILE A 166 2.44 0.47 -5.78
C ILE A 166 1.68 0.42 -7.11
N TYR A 167 1.94 1.41 -7.96
CA TYR A 167 1.40 1.47 -9.31
C TYR A 167 2.44 0.91 -10.28
N GLN A 168 2.36 -0.38 -10.54
CA GLN A 168 3.27 -1.11 -11.43
C GLN A 168 2.50 -1.90 -12.48
N GLY A 169 3.08 -2.03 -13.67
CA GLY A 169 2.60 -2.91 -14.72
C GLY A 169 3.35 -4.24 -14.76
N VAL A 170 2.98 -5.08 -15.73
CA VAL A 170 3.59 -6.40 -15.94
C VAL A 170 5.11 -6.32 -16.11
N GLU A 171 5.59 -5.34 -16.90
CA GLU A 171 7.03 -5.24 -17.20
C GLU A 171 7.84 -4.77 -15.98
N ASP A 172 7.28 -3.93 -15.11
CA ASP A 172 7.92 -3.54 -13.86
C ASP A 172 8.09 -4.76 -12.94
N LEU A 173 7.05 -5.57 -12.82
CA LEU A 173 7.07 -6.80 -12.00
C LEU A 173 8.01 -7.87 -12.58
N ARG A 174 8.09 -8.00 -13.91
CA ARG A 174 9.09 -8.87 -14.55
C ARG A 174 10.51 -8.41 -14.25
N ALA A 175 10.77 -7.09 -14.29
CA ALA A 175 12.07 -6.56 -13.94
C ALA A 175 12.43 -6.86 -12.47
N GLU A 176 11.47 -6.79 -11.55
CA GLU A 176 11.67 -7.17 -10.14
C GLU A 176 11.95 -8.68 -9.98
N PHE A 177 11.27 -9.55 -10.73
CA PHE A 177 11.53 -11.00 -10.72
C PHE A 177 12.85 -11.40 -11.40
N GLY A 178 13.27 -10.62 -12.38
CA GLY A 178 14.51 -10.84 -13.13
C GLY A 178 15.77 -10.32 -12.44
N ALA A 179 15.64 -9.42 -11.46
CA ALA A 179 16.74 -8.87 -10.67
C ALA A 179 17.51 -9.98 -9.92
#